data_AF-A0AAI9F237-F1
#
_entry.id   AF-A0AAI9F237-F1
#
_cell.length_a   1.000
_cell.length_b   1.000
_cell.length_c   1.000
_cell.angle_alpha   90.00
_cell.angle_beta   90.00
_cell.angle_gamma   90.00
#
_symmetry.space_group_name_H-M   'P 1'
#
loop_
_entity.id
_entity.type
_entity.pdbx_description
1 polymer ?
#
loop_
_entity_poly.entity_id
_entity_poly.type
_entity_poly.pdbx_seq_one_letter_code
_entity_poly.pdbx_strand_id
1 'polypeptide(L)'
;MRLLIKRFDGNRHYFDEFEFDFKEDETILELLDRANYKKRFAYRSFCRSAICGTCAVKVNDRTVLACKSKVKDLIQNDEVIVEPVDRSVVLRDLVVDHSYIEKSIKDNRLWFVDEIDETKENLQTPEELKKYDKQTDCILCMACHFECEALDYDKDFAGPFVFTKYFRFVFDSRDKSDKQERIELAKENGLYNCINCQKCVYVCPKHIASAFDIKMLQQNDKNPPIQDFGFENNFF
;
A
#
# COMPACT_ATOMS: atom_id res chain seq x y z
N MET A 1 30.72 -4.89 0.87
CA MET A 1 29.34 -5.20 0.44
C MET A 1 28.96 -4.27 -0.70
N ARG A 2 28.11 -4.72 -1.62
CA ARG A 2 27.73 -3.97 -2.81
C ARG A 2 26.35 -3.33 -2.65
N LEU A 3 26.23 -2.06 -3.03
CA LEU A 3 24.96 -1.39 -3.20
C LEU A 3 24.74 -1.13 -4.69
N LEU A 4 23.65 -1.68 -5.23
CA LEU A 4 23.20 -1.42 -6.59
C LEU A 4 21.97 -0.51 -6.52
N ILE A 5 21.99 0.63 -7.21
CA ILE A 5 20.85 1.53 -7.32
C ILE A 5 20.38 1.55 -8.76
N LYS A 6 19.12 1.18 -8.98
CA LYS A 6 18.49 1.29 -10.31
C LYS A 6 18.17 2.75 -10.60
N ARG A 7 18.84 3.27 -11.63
CA ARG A 7 18.73 4.63 -12.13
C ARG A 7 17.67 4.71 -13.22
N PHE A 8 17.12 5.90 -13.42
CA PHE A 8 16.26 6.22 -14.56
C PHE A 8 16.44 7.69 -14.94
N ASP A 9 16.86 7.93 -16.17
CA ASP A 9 17.17 9.27 -16.69
C ASP A 9 16.03 9.89 -17.53
N GLY A 10 14.89 9.20 -17.63
CA GLY A 10 13.78 9.57 -18.51
C GLY A 10 13.71 8.73 -19.79
N ASN A 11 14.80 8.05 -20.18
CA ASN A 11 14.87 7.24 -21.39
C ASN A 11 15.16 5.76 -21.10
N ARG A 12 16.08 5.48 -20.17
CA ARG A 12 16.53 4.11 -19.89
C ARG A 12 16.80 3.85 -18.42
N HIS A 13 16.68 2.59 -18.05
CA HIS A 13 17.15 2.07 -16.78
C HIS A 13 18.58 1.57 -16.89
N TYR A 14 19.37 1.79 -15.83
CA TYR A 14 20.73 1.27 -15.67
C TYR A 14 21.03 1.16 -14.18
N PHE A 15 22.13 0.49 -13.81
CA PHE A 15 22.55 0.40 -12.42
C PHE A 15 23.80 1.24 -12.17
N ASP A 16 23.79 1.93 -11.03
CA ASP A 16 25.00 2.44 -10.41
C ASP A 16 25.40 1.52 -9.27
N GLU A 17 26.69 1.21 -9.21
CA GLU A 17 27.28 0.38 -8.18
C GLU A 17 28.10 1.23 -7.21
N PHE A 18 27.96 0.93 -5.93
CA PHE A 18 28.72 1.55 -4.86
C PHE A 18 29.27 0.49 -3.92
N GLU A 19 30.54 0.65 -3.55
CA GLU A 19 31.13 -0.09 -2.46
C GLU A 19 31.02 0.71 -1.16
N PHE A 20 30.50 0.03 -0.12
CA PHE A 20 30.32 0.58 1.20
C PHE A 20 30.59 -0.46 2.29
N ASP A 21 31.14 0.02 3.39
CA ASP A 21 31.03 -0.61 4.69
C ASP A 21 29.70 -0.18 5.31
N PHE A 22 28.80 -1.13 5.48
CA PHE A 22 27.50 -0.90 6.12
C PHE A 22 27.67 -0.94 7.64
N LYS A 23 26.97 -0.04 8.34
CA LYS A 23 26.86 -0.13 9.79
C LYS A 23 25.68 -1.00 10.15
N GLU A 24 25.77 -1.73 11.26
CA GLU A 24 24.75 -2.70 11.65
C GLU A 24 23.33 -2.11 11.77
N ASP A 25 23.21 -0.90 12.33
CA ASP A 25 21.93 -0.22 12.53
C ASP A 25 21.61 0.84 11.46
N GLU A 26 22.35 0.85 10.36
CA GLU A 26 22.10 1.77 9.25
C GLU A 26 20.77 1.45 8.56
N THR A 27 19.96 2.46 8.37
CA THR A 27 18.72 2.38 7.58
C THR A 27 19.02 2.47 6.09
N ILE A 28 18.11 1.96 5.26
CA ILE A 28 18.19 2.14 3.80
C ILE A 28 18.26 3.63 3.43
N LEU A 29 17.55 4.50 4.15
CA LEU A 29 17.60 5.94 3.89
C LEU A 29 18.99 6.54 4.14
N GLU A 30 19.65 6.19 5.24
CA GLU A 30 21.01 6.67 5.53
C GLU A 30 22.01 6.15 4.48
N LEU A 31 21.83 4.91 4.03
CA LEU A 31 22.62 4.34 2.96
C LEU A 31 22.41 5.10 1.63
N LEU A 32 21.16 5.44 1.29
CA LEU A 32 20.84 6.25 0.12
C LEU A 32 21.43 7.67 0.22
N ASP A 33 21.35 8.31 1.40
CA ASP A 33 21.96 9.62 1.64
C ASP A 33 23.48 9.57 1.36
N ARG A 34 24.21 8.57 1.89
CA ARG A 34 25.65 8.35 1.64
C ARG A 34 25.96 8.12 0.16
N ALA A 35 25.19 7.26 -0.51
CA ALA A 35 25.35 7.01 -1.94
C ALA A 35 25.14 8.30 -2.76
N ASN A 36 24.15 9.11 -2.38
CA ASN A 36 23.82 10.34 -3.06
C ASN A 36 24.94 11.39 -2.98
N TYR A 37 25.66 11.45 -1.85
CA TYR A 37 26.85 12.30 -1.71
C TYR A 37 27.99 11.90 -2.66
N LYS A 38 28.13 10.61 -2.98
CA LYS A 38 29.15 10.12 -3.93
C LYS A 38 28.72 10.36 -5.38
N LYS A 39 27.47 10.04 -5.73
CA LYS A 39 26.92 10.21 -7.09
C LYS A 39 25.44 10.57 -6.98
N ARG A 40 25.06 11.72 -7.54
CA ARG A 40 23.71 12.28 -7.37
C ARG A 40 22.64 11.45 -8.10
N PHE A 41 21.54 11.22 -7.40
CA PHE A 41 20.30 10.60 -7.90
C PHE A 41 19.07 11.17 -7.18
N ALA A 42 17.88 10.91 -7.72
CA ALA A 42 16.63 11.34 -7.11
C ALA A 42 15.96 10.22 -6.30
N TYR A 43 15.49 10.56 -5.10
CA TYR A 43 14.65 9.72 -4.25
C TYR A 43 13.81 10.61 -3.35
N ARG A 44 12.71 10.09 -2.81
CA ARG A 44 11.84 10.85 -1.89
C ARG A 44 12.13 10.49 -0.44
N SER A 45 12.28 11.50 0.40
CA SER A 45 12.35 11.35 1.86
C SER A 45 11.81 12.60 2.54
N PHE A 46 11.31 12.46 3.78
CA PHE A 46 10.83 13.60 4.56
C PHE A 46 10.94 13.36 6.07
N CYS A 47 9.96 12.68 6.68
CA CYS A 47 9.82 12.63 8.15
C CYS A 47 10.93 11.89 8.91
N ARG A 48 11.62 10.95 8.27
CA ARG A 48 12.63 10.05 8.87
C ARG A 48 12.15 9.20 10.06
N SER A 49 10.84 9.09 10.29
CA SER A 49 10.24 8.41 11.44
C SER A 49 9.08 7.47 11.06
N ALA A 50 9.05 7.02 9.79
CA ALA A 50 8.05 6.08 9.27
C ALA A 50 6.59 6.53 9.45
N ILE A 51 6.31 7.84 9.31
CA ILE A 51 4.95 8.39 9.46
C ILE A 51 4.40 9.05 8.19
N CYS A 52 5.22 9.71 7.37
CA CYS A 52 4.73 10.41 6.17
C CYS A 52 4.50 9.52 4.94
N GLY A 53 4.99 8.27 4.94
CA GLY A 53 4.83 7.32 3.84
C GLY A 53 5.64 7.57 2.56
N THR A 54 6.34 8.71 2.41
CA THR A 54 6.93 9.11 1.11
C THR A 54 8.14 8.29 0.63
N CYS A 55 8.81 7.54 1.49
CA CYS A 55 10.11 6.91 1.21
C CYS A 55 9.99 5.41 0.91
N ALA A 56 8.88 5.00 0.30
CA ALA A 56 8.71 3.64 -0.18
C ALA A 56 9.66 3.36 -1.36
N VAL A 57 10.41 2.28 -1.29
CA VAL A 57 11.34 1.79 -2.32
C VAL A 57 11.33 0.27 -2.30
N LYS A 58 11.73 -0.37 -3.41
CA LYS A 58 11.93 -1.82 -3.45
C LYS A 58 13.39 -2.12 -3.11
N VAL A 59 13.61 -3.02 -2.17
CA VAL A 59 14.95 -3.47 -1.75
C VAL A 59 14.98 -4.99 -1.78
N ASN A 60 15.84 -5.56 -2.63
CA ASN A 60 15.96 -7.01 -2.83
C ASN A 60 14.58 -7.71 -2.94
N ASP A 61 13.79 -7.28 -3.92
CA ASP A 61 12.41 -7.75 -4.20
C ASP A 61 11.37 -7.54 -3.09
N ARG A 62 11.65 -6.65 -2.12
CA ARG A 62 10.70 -6.28 -1.08
C ARG A 62 10.50 -4.78 -0.98
N THR A 63 9.25 -4.35 -1.07
CA THR A 63 8.85 -2.96 -0.82
C THR A 63 8.93 -2.63 0.67
N VAL A 64 9.64 -1.56 0.98
CA VAL A 64 9.89 -1.12 2.36
C VAL A 64 9.89 0.40 2.48
N LEU A 65 9.74 0.92 3.70
CA LEU A 65 10.07 2.32 3.98
C LEU A 65 11.56 2.45 4.23
N ALA A 66 12.25 3.25 3.41
CA ALA A 66 13.69 3.41 3.49
C ALA A 66 14.17 3.90 4.87
N CYS A 67 13.42 4.83 5.49
CA CYS A 67 13.77 5.40 6.80
C CYS A 67 13.54 4.48 8.00
N LYS A 68 12.79 3.38 7.82
CA LYS A 68 12.47 2.43 8.91
C LYS A 68 13.35 1.20 8.85
N SER A 69 13.67 0.77 7.64
CA SER A 69 14.17 -0.58 7.39
C SER A 69 15.68 -0.59 7.46
N LYS A 70 16.23 -1.52 8.24
CA LYS A 70 17.67 -1.64 8.44
C LYS A 70 18.28 -2.43 7.31
N VAL A 71 19.50 -2.07 6.92
CA VAL A 71 20.28 -2.77 5.90
C VAL A 71 20.46 -4.25 6.27
N LYS A 72 20.76 -4.53 7.55
CA LYS A 72 20.98 -5.91 8.03
C LYS A 72 19.79 -6.85 7.85
N ASP A 73 18.57 -6.32 7.80
CA ASP A 73 17.34 -7.12 7.67
C ASP A 73 17.00 -7.42 6.20
N LEU A 74 17.67 -6.76 5.25
CA LEU A 74 17.34 -6.78 3.83
C LEU A 74 18.48 -7.23 2.93
N ILE A 75 19.72 -7.21 3.43
CA ILE A 75 20.89 -7.63 2.66
C ILE A 75 20.80 -9.10 2.26
N GLN A 76 21.20 -9.41 1.03
CA GLN A 76 21.24 -10.77 0.48
C GLN A 76 22.57 -10.96 -0.23
N ASN A 77 23.30 -12.04 0.07
CA ASN A 77 24.59 -12.36 -0.57
C ASN A 77 25.58 -11.17 -0.59
N ASP A 78 25.72 -10.47 0.53
CA ASP A 78 26.56 -9.26 0.67
C ASP A 78 26.19 -8.09 -0.27
N GLU A 79 24.95 -8.08 -0.75
CA GLU A 79 24.42 -7.12 -1.71
C GLU A 79 23.06 -6.53 -1.30
N VAL A 80 22.89 -5.24 -1.59
CA VAL A 80 21.64 -4.51 -1.46
C VAL A 80 21.31 -3.91 -2.83
N ILE A 81 20.22 -4.34 -3.43
CA ILE A 81 19.68 -3.77 -4.67
C ILE A 81 18.50 -2.89 -4.30
N VAL A 82 18.57 -1.59 -4.65
CA VAL A 82 17.48 -0.64 -4.46
C VAL A 82 16.91 -0.22 -5.80
N GLU A 83 15.60 -0.37 -5.94
CA GLU A 83 14.84 -0.07 -7.14
C GLU A 83 13.66 0.85 -6.84
N PRO A 84 13.14 1.60 -7.83
CA PRO A 84 11.82 2.20 -7.70
C PRO A 84 10.79 1.09 -7.42
N VAL A 85 9.73 1.45 -6.71
CA VAL A 85 8.60 0.55 -6.44
C VAL A 85 7.92 0.11 -7.74
N ASP A 86 7.37 -1.12 -7.74
CA ASP A 86 6.65 -1.68 -8.88
C ASP A 86 5.27 -1.01 -9.07
N ARG A 87 4.59 -1.30 -10.18
CA ARG A 87 3.20 -0.88 -10.45
C ARG A 87 2.98 0.64 -10.33
N SER A 88 4.03 1.41 -10.62
CA SER A 88 3.99 2.86 -10.67
C SER A 88 4.83 3.37 -11.84
N VAL A 89 4.53 4.59 -12.29
CA VAL A 89 5.29 5.25 -13.34
C VAL A 89 6.54 5.86 -12.72
N VAL A 90 7.72 5.38 -13.12
CA VAL A 90 9.00 5.95 -12.67
C VAL A 90 9.21 7.30 -13.36
N LEU A 91 9.36 8.37 -12.56
CA LEU A 91 9.61 9.72 -13.07
C LEU A 91 11.12 9.98 -13.21
N ARG A 92 11.91 9.58 -12.21
CA ARG A 92 13.37 9.71 -12.20
C ARG A 92 13.98 8.87 -11.09
N ASP A 93 14.99 8.07 -11.40
CA ASP A 93 15.69 7.21 -10.44
C ASP A 93 14.71 6.40 -9.56
N LEU A 94 14.63 6.70 -8.26
CA LEU A 94 13.72 6.03 -7.32
C LEU A 94 12.40 6.79 -7.10
N VAL A 95 12.20 7.93 -7.77
CA VAL A 95 10.99 8.75 -7.69
C VAL A 95 9.95 8.22 -8.67
N VAL A 96 8.78 7.87 -8.14
CA VAL A 96 7.62 7.43 -8.91
C VAL A 96 6.48 8.46 -8.82
N ASP A 97 5.52 8.36 -9.73
CA ASP A 97 4.32 9.19 -9.72
C ASP A 97 3.42 8.82 -8.54
N HIS A 98 3.03 9.83 -7.74
CA HIS A 98 2.10 9.70 -6.62
C HIS A 98 0.73 10.30 -6.90
N SER A 99 0.52 10.95 -8.06
CA SER A 99 -0.75 11.58 -8.44
C SER A 99 -1.90 10.56 -8.47
N TYR A 100 -1.58 9.29 -8.74
CA TYR A 100 -2.53 8.18 -8.72
C TYR A 100 -3.19 7.95 -7.35
N ILE A 101 -2.54 8.33 -6.23
CA ILE A 101 -3.11 8.18 -4.88
C ILE A 101 -4.32 9.11 -4.73
N GLU A 102 -4.15 10.38 -5.08
CA GLU A 102 -5.23 11.37 -5.03
C GLU A 102 -6.36 10.98 -5.99
N LYS A 103 -6.00 10.57 -7.22
CA LYS A 103 -6.95 10.07 -8.21
C LYS A 103 -7.75 8.88 -7.67
N SER A 104 -7.07 7.90 -7.08
CA SER A 104 -7.73 6.73 -6.50
C SER A 104 -8.67 7.10 -5.35
N ILE A 105 -8.28 8.01 -4.45
CA ILE A 105 -9.17 8.49 -3.38
C ILE A 105 -10.44 9.13 -3.95
N LYS A 106 -10.31 9.94 -5.02
CA LYS A 106 -11.44 10.60 -5.68
C LYS A 106 -12.35 9.59 -6.39
N ASP A 107 -11.78 8.77 -7.26
CA ASP A 107 -12.52 7.80 -8.08
C ASP A 107 -13.26 6.77 -7.24
N ASN A 108 -12.66 6.35 -6.11
CA ASN A 108 -13.23 5.35 -5.20
C ASN A 108 -14.11 5.96 -4.09
N ARG A 109 -14.33 7.29 -4.08
CA ARG A 109 -15.17 7.98 -3.09
C ARG A 109 -14.76 7.72 -1.63
N LEU A 110 -13.45 7.76 -1.34
CA LEU A 110 -12.86 7.37 -0.05
C LEU A 110 -12.87 8.50 1.00
N TRP A 111 -14.02 9.12 1.22
CA TRP A 111 -14.22 10.14 2.26
C TRP A 111 -15.38 9.77 3.18
N PHE A 112 -15.36 10.37 4.37
CA PHE A 112 -16.40 10.23 5.38
C PHE A 112 -17.69 10.92 4.91
N VAL A 113 -18.84 10.29 5.16
CA VAL A 113 -20.15 10.93 4.94
C VAL A 113 -20.78 11.22 6.30
N ASP A 114 -21.08 12.50 6.53
CA ASP A 114 -21.53 13.01 7.83
C ASP A 114 -22.93 13.65 7.72
N GLU A 115 -23.61 13.75 8.86
CA GLU A 115 -24.72 14.67 9.11
C GLU A 115 -24.19 15.80 10.00
N ILE A 116 -23.83 16.93 9.39
CA ILE A 116 -23.13 18.01 10.10
C ILE A 116 -24.09 18.75 11.04
N ASP A 117 -23.82 18.64 12.35
CA ASP A 117 -24.33 19.54 13.38
C ASP A 117 -23.14 20.38 13.90
N GLU A 118 -23.03 21.64 13.48
CA GLU A 118 -21.91 22.52 13.84
C GLU A 118 -21.82 22.85 15.33
N THR A 119 -22.83 22.45 16.12
CA THR A 119 -22.90 22.77 17.56
C THR A 119 -22.27 21.70 18.46
N LYS A 120 -21.96 20.51 17.93
CA LYS A 120 -21.44 19.39 18.73
C LYS A 120 -20.63 18.38 17.92
N GLU A 121 -19.87 17.55 18.62
CA GLU A 121 -19.16 16.41 18.03
C GLU A 121 -20.08 15.20 17.82
N ASN A 122 -19.75 14.37 16.82
CA ASN A 122 -20.36 13.06 16.65
C ASN A 122 -19.87 12.09 17.74
N LEU A 123 -20.80 11.63 18.58
CA LEU A 123 -20.51 10.71 19.68
C LEU A 123 -20.12 9.33 19.14
N GLN A 124 -19.09 8.73 19.76
CA GLN A 124 -18.62 7.39 19.44
C GLN A 124 -18.01 6.76 20.70
N THR A 125 -18.34 5.49 20.98
CA THR A 125 -17.73 4.80 22.12
C THR A 125 -16.35 4.23 21.77
N PRO A 126 -15.48 3.97 22.76
CA PRO A 126 -14.21 3.29 22.52
C PRO A 126 -14.37 1.93 21.84
N GLU A 127 -15.43 1.17 22.14
CA GLU A 127 -15.72 -0.13 21.53
C GLU A 127 -16.11 -0.01 20.05
N GLU A 128 -16.77 1.08 19.68
CA GLU A 128 -17.08 1.38 18.28
C GLU A 128 -15.82 1.75 17.50
N LEU A 129 -15.00 2.66 18.04
CA LEU A 129 -13.72 3.05 17.44
C LEU A 129 -12.81 1.82 17.24
N LYS A 130 -12.71 0.95 18.25
CA LYS A 130 -11.84 -0.23 18.23
C LYS A 130 -12.08 -1.17 17.03
N LYS A 131 -13.26 -1.13 16.41
CA LYS A 131 -13.58 -1.94 15.23
C LYS A 131 -12.74 -1.58 14.01
N TYR A 132 -12.27 -0.34 13.89
CA TYR A 132 -11.54 0.16 12.72
C TYR A 132 -10.35 1.07 13.06
N ASP A 133 -10.07 1.29 14.35
CA ASP A 133 -9.00 2.15 14.85
C ASP A 133 -7.67 1.86 14.13
N LYS A 134 -7.36 0.58 13.93
CA LYS A 134 -6.12 0.16 13.26
C LYS A 134 -6.01 0.66 11.83
N GLN A 135 -7.11 0.72 11.08
CA GLN A 135 -7.13 1.19 9.69
C GLN A 135 -6.92 2.71 9.60
N THR A 136 -7.10 3.45 10.70
CA THR A 136 -6.77 4.88 10.77
C THR A 136 -5.25 5.14 10.72
N ASP A 137 -4.42 4.16 11.10
CA ASP A 137 -2.96 4.24 11.01
C ASP A 137 -2.42 4.27 9.56
N CYS A 138 -3.26 4.09 8.54
CA CYS A 138 -2.83 4.04 7.15
C CYS A 138 -2.24 5.40 6.70
N ILE A 139 -0.92 5.40 6.45
CA ILE A 139 -0.14 6.58 6.07
C ILE A 139 -0.01 6.80 4.55
N LEU A 140 -0.82 6.11 3.74
CA LEU A 140 -0.78 6.19 2.26
C LEU A 140 0.63 5.99 1.64
N CYS A 141 1.45 5.14 2.25
CA CYS A 141 2.78 4.79 1.70
C CYS A 141 2.72 3.85 0.49
N MET A 142 1.55 3.29 0.20
CA MET A 142 1.27 2.42 -0.93
C MET A 142 2.08 1.12 -1.03
N ALA A 143 2.89 0.77 -0.04
CA ALA A 143 3.64 -0.49 0.00
C ALA A 143 2.75 -1.72 -0.27
N CYS A 144 1.54 -1.75 0.30
CA CYS A 144 0.58 -2.82 0.07
C CYS A 144 0.11 -2.92 -1.39
N HIS A 145 0.03 -1.81 -2.11
CA HIS A 145 -0.38 -1.74 -3.51
C HIS A 145 0.77 -2.18 -4.41
N PHE A 146 1.99 -1.68 -4.18
CA PHE A 146 3.16 -2.03 -4.98
C PHE A 146 3.50 -3.52 -4.94
N GLU A 147 3.09 -4.25 -3.91
CA GLU A 147 3.34 -5.69 -3.75
C GLU A 147 2.13 -6.57 -4.12
N CYS A 148 1.00 -5.97 -4.49
CA CYS A 148 -0.22 -6.72 -4.74
C CYS A 148 -0.23 -7.35 -6.13
N GLU A 149 -0.06 -8.66 -6.18
CA GLU A 149 -0.05 -9.44 -7.44
C GLU A 149 -1.39 -9.44 -8.18
N ALA A 150 -2.52 -9.22 -7.48
CA ALA A 150 -3.83 -9.14 -8.16
C ALA A 150 -3.86 -8.04 -9.24
N LEU A 151 -3.09 -6.95 -9.04
CA LEU A 151 -2.98 -5.84 -9.97
C LEU A 151 -2.26 -6.19 -11.28
N ASP A 152 -1.57 -7.33 -11.36
CA ASP A 152 -0.95 -7.79 -12.61
C ASP A 152 -1.95 -8.45 -13.55
N TYR A 153 -3.00 -9.05 -12.97
CA TYR A 153 -3.98 -9.85 -13.69
C TYR A 153 -5.28 -9.08 -13.93
N ASP A 154 -5.57 -8.10 -13.06
CA ASP A 154 -6.84 -7.39 -13.07
C ASP A 154 -6.63 -5.88 -12.85
N LYS A 155 -7.00 -5.10 -13.87
CA LYS A 155 -6.90 -3.64 -13.85
C LYS A 155 -8.05 -2.96 -13.13
N ASP A 156 -9.16 -3.68 -12.93
CA ASP A 156 -10.36 -3.19 -12.24
C ASP A 156 -10.24 -3.36 -10.72
N PHE A 157 -9.25 -4.14 -10.24
CA PHE A 157 -8.93 -4.22 -8.83
C PHE A 157 -8.29 -2.91 -8.33
N ALA A 158 -9.00 -2.16 -7.49
CA ALA A 158 -8.52 -0.86 -7.00
C ALA A 158 -7.34 -0.95 -6.01
N GLY A 159 -7.06 -2.13 -5.48
CA GLY A 159 -5.89 -2.42 -4.64
C GLY A 159 -6.14 -2.33 -3.13
N PRO A 160 -5.21 -2.85 -2.30
CA PRO A 160 -5.51 -3.14 -0.89
C PRO A 160 -5.83 -1.92 0.00
N PHE A 161 -5.21 -0.78 -0.28
CA PHE A 161 -5.45 0.43 0.53
C PHE A 161 -6.88 0.95 0.38
N VAL A 162 -7.48 0.79 -0.79
CA VAL A 162 -8.86 1.20 -1.09
C VAL A 162 -9.82 0.42 -0.20
N PHE A 163 -9.68 -0.91 -0.16
CA PHE A 163 -10.52 -1.77 0.69
C PHE A 163 -10.27 -1.57 2.18
N THR A 164 -9.04 -1.24 2.58
CA THR A 164 -8.74 -0.82 3.96
C THR A 164 -9.54 0.44 4.33
N LYS A 165 -9.68 1.40 3.39
CA LYS A 165 -10.50 2.60 3.60
C LYS A 165 -12.00 2.29 3.59
N TYR A 166 -12.50 1.44 2.68
CA TYR A 166 -13.89 1.00 2.73
C TYR A 166 -14.22 0.31 4.05
N PHE A 167 -13.37 -0.61 4.52
CA PHE A 167 -13.51 -1.26 5.82
C PHE A 167 -13.62 -0.21 6.92
N ARG A 168 -12.70 0.78 6.95
CA ARG A 168 -12.75 1.88 7.92
C ARG A 168 -14.13 2.52 7.97
N PHE A 169 -14.69 2.91 6.82
CA PHE A 169 -15.99 3.61 6.76
C PHE A 169 -17.17 2.70 7.07
N VAL A 170 -17.18 1.43 6.61
CA VAL A 170 -18.24 0.46 6.89
C VAL A 170 -18.39 0.18 8.39
N PHE A 171 -17.29 0.24 9.14
CA PHE A 171 -17.27 -0.01 10.59
C PHE A 171 -17.22 1.25 11.45
N ASP A 172 -17.10 2.45 10.88
CA ASP A 172 -17.19 3.72 11.61
C ASP A 172 -18.65 4.00 11.97
N SER A 173 -18.99 3.99 13.27
CA SER A 173 -20.36 4.23 13.75
C SER A 173 -20.90 5.62 13.40
N ARG A 174 -20.01 6.56 13.03
CA ARG A 174 -20.37 7.92 12.69
C ARG A 174 -20.64 8.10 11.20
N ASP A 175 -20.16 7.20 10.34
CA ASP A 175 -20.37 7.34 8.89
C ASP A 175 -21.83 7.06 8.56
N LYS A 176 -22.47 8.02 7.89
CA LYS A 176 -23.91 8.02 7.62
C LYS A 176 -24.28 7.33 6.31
N SER A 177 -23.30 6.92 5.50
CA SER A 177 -23.58 6.08 4.34
C SER A 177 -24.19 4.76 4.78
N ASP A 178 -25.11 4.23 3.98
CA ASP A 178 -25.56 2.86 4.19
C ASP A 178 -24.37 1.90 4.00
N LYS A 179 -24.25 0.92 4.92
CA LYS A 179 -23.13 -0.03 4.89
C LYS A 179 -23.12 -0.86 3.62
N GLN A 180 -24.30 -1.25 3.13
CA GLN A 180 -24.40 -2.02 1.89
C GLN A 180 -24.02 -1.13 0.71
N GLU A 181 -24.42 0.14 0.67
CA GLU A 181 -23.97 1.09 -0.36
C GLU A 181 -22.44 1.16 -0.43
N ARG A 182 -21.75 1.29 0.71
CA ARG A 182 -20.27 1.26 0.75
C ARG A 182 -19.68 -0.05 0.25
N ILE A 183 -20.33 -1.18 0.53
CA ILE A 183 -19.88 -2.49 0.06
C ILE A 183 -20.15 -2.65 -1.45
N GLU A 184 -21.25 -2.12 -1.99
CA GLU A 184 -21.48 -2.06 -3.43
C GLU A 184 -20.43 -1.20 -4.13
N LEU A 185 -20.04 -0.06 -3.56
CA LEU A 185 -18.89 0.70 -4.07
C LEU A 185 -17.59 -0.12 -4.05
N ALA A 186 -17.35 -0.89 -2.99
CA ALA A 186 -16.18 -1.78 -2.96
C ALA A 186 -16.26 -2.84 -4.07
N LYS A 187 -17.45 -3.38 -4.37
CA LYS A 187 -17.67 -4.34 -5.46
C LYS A 187 -17.41 -3.74 -6.83
N GLU A 188 -17.91 -2.54 -7.09
CA GLU A 188 -17.62 -1.76 -8.31
C GLU A 188 -16.11 -1.58 -8.54
N ASN A 189 -15.33 -1.57 -7.45
CA ASN A 189 -13.88 -1.41 -7.46
C ASN A 189 -13.10 -2.73 -7.29
N GLY A 190 -13.75 -3.87 -7.52
CA GLY A 190 -13.11 -5.17 -7.59
C GLY A 190 -12.96 -5.90 -6.25
N LEU A 191 -13.85 -5.71 -5.27
CA LEU A 191 -13.76 -6.38 -3.95
C LEU A 191 -13.51 -7.91 -4.02
N TYR A 192 -14.06 -8.57 -5.04
CA TYR A 192 -13.95 -10.02 -5.23
C TYR A 192 -12.75 -10.46 -6.08
N ASN A 193 -11.94 -9.52 -6.59
CA ASN A 193 -10.81 -9.80 -7.47
C ASN A 193 -9.51 -10.04 -6.67
N CYS A 194 -9.58 -9.96 -5.34
CA CYS A 194 -8.45 -10.29 -4.46
C CYS A 194 -8.13 -11.78 -4.52
N ILE A 195 -6.93 -12.12 -5.02
CA ILE A 195 -6.43 -13.51 -5.08
C ILE A 195 -5.83 -14.03 -3.76
N ASN A 196 -5.93 -13.26 -2.68
CA ASN A 196 -5.46 -13.62 -1.35
C ASN A 196 -3.95 -14.00 -1.28
N CYS A 197 -3.09 -13.32 -2.03
CA CYS A 197 -1.62 -13.53 -2.00
C CYS A 197 -0.95 -13.06 -0.70
N GLN A 198 -1.68 -12.33 0.16
CA GLN A 198 -1.26 -11.88 1.52
C GLN A 198 -0.04 -10.94 1.58
N LYS A 199 0.65 -10.65 0.47
CA LYS A 199 1.82 -9.75 0.42
C LYS A 199 1.56 -8.38 1.05
N CYS A 200 0.37 -7.82 0.84
CA CYS A 200 -0.05 -6.54 1.42
C CYS A 200 0.05 -6.48 2.95
N VAL A 201 -0.19 -7.60 3.64
CA VAL A 201 -0.09 -7.72 5.10
C VAL A 201 1.37 -7.71 5.55
N TYR A 202 2.24 -8.45 4.84
CA TYR A 202 3.65 -8.59 5.19
C TYR A 202 4.50 -7.33 4.99
N VAL A 203 4.08 -6.44 4.08
CA VAL A 203 4.81 -5.22 3.76
C VAL A 203 4.25 -3.98 4.44
N CYS A 204 3.07 -4.05 5.06
CA CYS A 204 2.47 -2.89 5.71
C CYS A 204 3.32 -2.43 6.91
N PRO A 205 3.95 -1.23 6.86
CA PRO A 205 4.83 -0.77 7.92
C PRO A 205 4.06 -0.40 9.20
N LYS A 206 2.74 -0.32 9.11
CA LYS A 206 1.80 -0.03 10.19
C LYS A 206 1.05 -1.26 10.67
N HIS A 207 1.35 -2.44 10.13
CA HIS A 207 0.74 -3.71 10.56
C HIS A 207 -0.79 -3.73 10.41
N ILE A 208 -1.29 -3.13 9.32
CA ILE A 208 -2.69 -3.24 8.90
C ILE A 208 -2.83 -4.49 8.04
N ALA A 209 -3.81 -5.33 8.37
CA ALA A 209 -4.06 -6.57 7.66
C ALA A 209 -5.07 -6.37 6.52
N SER A 210 -4.68 -5.68 5.45
CA SER A 210 -5.60 -5.33 4.35
C SER A 210 -6.30 -6.54 3.70
N ALA A 211 -5.64 -7.71 3.65
CA ALA A 211 -6.29 -8.94 3.17
C ALA A 211 -7.45 -9.39 4.07
N PHE A 212 -7.32 -9.20 5.38
CA PHE A 212 -8.41 -9.44 6.33
C PHE A 212 -9.53 -8.43 6.14
N ASP A 213 -9.20 -7.14 5.96
CA ASP A 213 -10.20 -6.08 5.70
C ASP A 213 -11.06 -6.40 4.47
N ILE A 214 -10.43 -6.85 3.38
CA ILE A 214 -11.12 -7.32 2.17
C ILE A 214 -12.05 -8.49 2.51
N LYS A 215 -11.57 -9.48 3.25
CA LYS A 215 -12.39 -10.65 3.61
C LYS A 215 -13.58 -10.26 4.47
N MET A 216 -13.41 -9.32 5.40
CA MET A 216 -14.48 -8.83 6.25
C MET A 216 -15.54 -8.07 5.47
N LEU A 217 -15.15 -7.26 4.48
CA LEU A 217 -16.09 -6.62 3.56
C LEU A 217 -16.90 -7.66 2.79
N GLN A 218 -16.26 -8.69 2.24
CA GLN A 218 -16.95 -9.80 1.55
C GLN A 218 -17.93 -10.54 2.47
N GLN A 219 -17.58 -10.73 3.75
CA GLN A 219 -18.45 -11.41 4.72
C GLN A 219 -19.65 -10.55 5.18
N ASN A 220 -19.55 -9.22 5.05
CA ASN A 220 -20.62 -8.30 5.41
C ASN A 220 -21.47 -7.89 4.20
N ASP A 221 -21.12 -8.37 3.01
CA ASP A 221 -21.92 -8.18 1.80
C ASP A 221 -23.21 -9.00 1.88
N LYS A 222 -24.35 -8.32 1.83
CA LYS A 222 -25.67 -8.99 1.81
C LYS A 222 -26.00 -9.61 0.44
N ASN A 223 -25.30 -9.20 -0.61
CA ASN A 223 -25.53 -9.63 -1.99
C ASN A 223 -24.22 -10.09 -2.66
N PRO A 224 -23.55 -11.14 -2.13
CA PRO A 224 -22.33 -11.64 -2.73
C PRO A 224 -22.59 -12.17 -4.16
N PRO A 225 -21.62 -12.07 -5.08
CA PRO A 225 -21.75 -12.65 -6.40
C PRO A 225 -21.99 -14.15 -6.25
N ILE A 226 -22.96 -14.66 -7.01
CA ILE A 226 -23.24 -16.09 -7.08
C ILE A 226 -21.96 -16.76 -7.60
N GLN A 227 -21.35 -17.62 -6.80
CA GLN A 227 -20.31 -18.53 -7.29
C GLN A 227 -21.01 -19.55 -8.19
N ASP A 228 -21.10 -19.23 -9.47
CA ASP A 228 -21.46 -20.22 -10.47
C ASP A 228 -20.26 -21.15 -10.62
N PHE A 229 -20.30 -22.27 -9.92
CA PHE A 229 -19.23 -23.28 -9.96
C PHE A 229 -19.16 -24.01 -11.30
N GLY A 230 -19.95 -23.62 -12.31
CA GLY A 230 -19.83 -24.17 -13.66
C GLY A 230 -20.02 -25.68 -13.69
N PHE A 231 -20.80 -26.24 -12.77
CA PHE A 231 -21.30 -27.61 -12.90
C PHE A 231 -22.37 -27.60 -14.00
N GLU A 232 -21.93 -27.43 -15.25
CA GLU A 232 -22.67 -27.99 -16.37
C GLU A 232 -22.75 -29.49 -16.10
N ASN A 233 -23.95 -29.94 -15.69
CA ASN A 233 -24.31 -31.34 -15.56
C ASN A 233 -24.32 -32.01 -16.94
N ASN A 234 -23.15 -32.14 -17.58
CA ASN A 234 -22.94 -32.95 -18.78
C ASN A 234 -22.52 -34.39 -18.41
N PHE A 235 -23.15 -34.93 -17.36
CA PHE A 235 -23.18 -36.36 -17.11
C PHE A 235 -24.63 -36.81 -17.20
N PHE A 236 -25.11 -37.11 -18.41
CA PHE A 236 -26.00 -38.22 -18.77
C PHE A 236 -26.18 -38.24 -20.29
#